data_AF-A0A924IK91-F1
#
_entry.id   AF-A0A924IK91-F1
#
_cell.length_a   1.000
_cell.length_b   1.000
_cell.length_c   1.000
_cell.angle_alpha   90.00
_cell.angle_beta   90.00
_cell.angle_gamma   90.00
#
_symmetry.space_group_name_H-M   'P 1'
#
loop_
_entity.id
_entity.type
_entity.pdbx_description
1 polymer ?
#
loop_
_entity_poly.entity_id
_entity_poly.type
_entity_poly.pdbx_seq_one_letter_code
_entity_poly.pdbx_strand_id
1 'polypeptide(L)'
;MINSLNLFFYYLNESIKEIKNNFKIYLIYIFSLCLASVVQNGLDLIFSKNELILRIISKVLFSIVPILILSKILYVIKIRNFGVGEYRKIVLRFLLYNFYYFVLVLLAAALYFIPAMIASTIITMRSGFLMTLFLLVPLVYIMIFYSMSPFIAVFDDENILNVFSQSKKLTSKNIFLVIINHLCSLLIPGFFSLIILINNSLLKFSLALIVSVPEAIFSILMILTTTKIYLYLIEKE
;
A
#
# COMPACT_ATOMS: atom_id res chain seq x y z
N MET A 1 28.82 7.15 -5.56
CA MET A 1 27.47 6.65 -5.92
C MET A 1 26.81 6.22 -4.62
N ILE A 2 25.79 6.95 -4.11
CA ILE A 2 25.12 6.53 -2.87
C ILE A 2 24.36 5.24 -3.17
N ASN A 3 24.62 4.19 -2.40
CA ASN A 3 23.92 2.91 -2.50
C ASN A 3 22.41 3.13 -2.32
N SER A 4 21.56 2.59 -3.20
CA SER A 4 20.10 2.71 -3.14
C SER A 4 19.53 2.28 -1.79
N LEU A 5 20.17 1.32 -1.12
CA LEU A 5 19.81 0.89 0.23
C LEU A 5 20.10 1.97 1.29
N ASN A 6 21.26 2.63 1.20
CA ASN A 6 21.59 3.75 2.10
C ASN A 6 20.65 4.93 1.87
N LEU A 7 20.26 5.18 0.62
CA LEU A 7 19.30 6.21 0.26
C LEU A 7 17.89 5.90 0.80
N PHE A 8 17.46 4.64 0.74
CA PHE A 8 16.22 4.20 1.35
C PHE A 8 16.22 4.46 2.87
N PHE A 9 17.28 4.04 3.58
CA PHE A 9 17.41 4.28 5.02
C PHE A 9 17.54 5.75 5.38
N TYR A 10 18.15 6.56 4.51
CA TYR A 10 18.19 8.01 4.66
C TYR A 10 16.77 8.59 4.70
N TYR A 11 15.94 8.30 3.69
CA TYR A 11 14.56 8.80 3.65
C TYR A 11 13.68 8.20 4.74
N LEU A 12 13.89 6.94 5.10
CA LEU A 12 13.21 6.32 6.25
C LEU A 12 13.52 7.08 7.53
N ASN A 13 14.78 7.39 7.80
CA ASN A 13 15.20 8.15 8.97
C ASN A 13 14.67 9.58 8.96
N GLU A 14 14.62 10.24 7.80
CA GLU A 14 13.98 11.55 7.68
C GLU A 14 12.48 11.50 7.98
N SER A 15 11.78 10.47 7.51
CA SER A 15 10.37 10.25 7.83
C SER A 15 10.15 9.99 9.32
N ILE A 16 11.02 9.20 9.97
CA ILE A 16 10.99 8.99 11.43
C ILE A 16 11.17 10.32 12.16
N LYS A 17 12.16 11.14 11.76
CA LYS A 17 12.39 12.46 12.36
C LYS A 17 11.18 13.38 12.20
N GLU A 18 10.54 13.35 11.03
CA GLU A 18 9.34 14.15 10.77
C GLU A 18 8.16 13.74 11.65
N ILE A 19 7.92 12.43 11.79
CA ILE A 19 6.90 11.90 12.69
C ILE A 19 7.19 12.33 14.13
N LYS A 20 8.45 12.21 14.57
CA LYS A 20 8.86 12.61 15.93
C LYS A 20 8.65 14.10 16.19
N ASN A 21 9.02 14.95 15.23
CA ASN A 21 8.91 16.41 15.37
C ASN A 21 7.45 16.88 15.34
N ASN A 22 6.56 16.18 14.63
CA ASN A 22 5.15 16.51 14.51
C ASN A 22 4.25 15.46 15.19
N PHE A 23 4.74 14.84 16.26
CA PHE A 23 4.11 13.66 16.87
C PHE A 23 2.63 13.87 17.21
N LYS A 24 2.25 15.05 17.71
CA LYS A 24 0.84 15.36 18.04
C LYS A 24 -0.10 15.24 16.85
N ILE A 25 0.33 15.66 15.66
CA ILE A 25 -0.47 15.60 14.43
C ILE A 25 -0.56 14.15 13.96
N TYR A 26 0.58 13.47 13.90
CA TYR A 26 0.63 12.07 13.46
C TYR A 26 -0.06 11.12 14.44
N LEU A 27 -0.11 11.45 15.74
CA LEU A 27 -0.85 10.68 16.75
C LEU A 27 -2.35 10.63 16.41
N ILE A 28 -2.93 11.72 15.90
CA ILE A 28 -4.34 11.76 15.48
C ILE A 28 -4.56 10.81 14.29
N TYR A 29 -3.63 10.79 13.32
CA TYR A 29 -3.71 9.88 12.18
C TYR A 29 -3.53 8.41 12.60
N ILE A 30 -2.56 8.14 13.48
CA ILE A 30 -2.34 6.80 14.05
C ILE A 30 -3.61 6.34 14.76
N PHE A 31 -4.16 7.17 15.66
CA PHE A 31 -5.37 6.83 16.40
C PHE A 31 -6.56 6.58 15.46
N SER A 32 -6.73 7.39 14.42
CA SER A 32 -7.80 7.25 13.44
C SER A 32 -7.68 5.94 12.63
N LEU A 33 -6.45 5.57 12.22
CA LEU A 33 -6.19 4.30 11.54
C LEU A 33 -6.42 3.10 12.46
N CYS A 34 -5.96 3.18 13.71
CA CYS A 34 -6.21 2.14 14.70
C CYS A 34 -7.71 1.96 14.94
N LEU A 35 -8.44 3.05 15.16
CA LEU A 35 -9.88 3.03 15.38
C LEU A 35 -10.61 2.41 14.18
N ALA A 36 -10.24 2.77 12.95
CA ALA A 36 -10.84 2.17 11.75
C ALA A 36 -10.66 0.65 11.71
N SER A 37 -9.45 0.15 12.00
CA SER A 37 -9.15 -1.28 12.04
C SER A 37 -9.90 -2.00 13.18
N VAL A 38 -9.92 -1.41 14.38
CA VAL A 38 -10.59 -1.99 15.55
C VAL A 38 -12.10 -2.04 15.36
N VAL A 39 -12.71 -0.97 14.86
CA VAL A 39 -14.16 -0.93 14.60
C VAL A 39 -14.53 -1.94 13.52
N GLN A 40 -13.75 -2.05 12.44
CA GLN A 40 -13.98 -3.06 11.42
C GLN A 40 -13.96 -4.49 11.99
N ASN A 41 -12.95 -4.81 12.80
CA ASN A 41 -12.85 -6.13 13.44
C ASN A 41 -13.95 -6.35 14.50
N GLY A 42 -14.38 -5.30 15.21
CA GLY A 42 -15.48 -5.36 16.16
C GLY A 42 -16.84 -5.59 15.48
N LEU A 43 -17.08 -4.96 14.33
CA LEU A 43 -18.27 -5.24 13.51
C LEU A 43 -18.29 -6.69 13.01
N ASP A 44 -17.13 -7.25 12.67
CA ASP A 44 -16.97 -8.65 12.30
C ASP A 44 -17.30 -9.63 13.45
N LEU A 45 -17.27 -9.18 14.73
CA LEU A 45 -17.73 -9.94 15.89
C LEU A 45 -19.25 -9.83 16.10
N ILE A 46 -19.81 -8.66 15.84
CA ILE A 46 -21.23 -8.35 16.07
C ILE A 46 -22.09 -9.01 15.01
N PHE A 47 -21.66 -8.97 13.75
CA PHE A 47 -22.42 -9.56 12.65
C PHE A 47 -22.35 -11.08 12.71
N SER A 48 -23.53 -11.71 12.68
CA SER A 48 -23.63 -13.16 12.70
C SER A 48 -22.94 -13.76 11.47
N LYS A 49 -22.49 -15.03 11.56
CA LYS A 49 -21.90 -15.74 10.41
C LYS A 49 -22.84 -15.79 9.19
N ASN A 50 -24.15 -15.64 9.42
CA ASN A 50 -25.18 -15.70 8.38
C ASN A 50 -25.39 -14.35 7.66
N GLU A 51 -24.86 -13.24 8.19
CA GLU A 51 -24.93 -11.91 7.58
C GLU A 51 -23.70 -11.60 6.70
N LEU A 52 -23.41 -12.49 5.75
CA LEU A 52 -22.24 -12.37 4.87
C LEU A 52 -22.21 -11.02 4.13
N ILE A 53 -23.37 -10.57 3.61
CA ILE A 53 -23.49 -9.32 2.84
C ILE A 53 -23.10 -8.12 3.72
N LEU A 54 -23.60 -8.06 4.96
CA LEU A 54 -23.34 -6.96 5.87
C LEU A 54 -21.85 -6.87 6.25
N ARG A 55 -21.20 -8.03 6.40
CA ARG A 55 -19.76 -8.15 6.65
C ARG A 55 -18.91 -7.73 5.45
N ILE A 56 -19.35 -8.02 4.22
CA ILE A 56 -18.66 -7.55 3.02
C ILE A 56 -18.79 -6.03 2.91
N ILE A 57 -20.00 -5.49 3.08
CA ILE A 57 -20.25 -4.04 3.01
C ILE A 57 -19.41 -3.30 4.06
N SER A 58 -19.37 -3.78 5.31
CA SER A 58 -18.56 -3.15 6.34
C SER A 58 -17.07 -3.17 6.02
N LYS A 59 -16.53 -4.28 5.53
CA LYS A 59 -15.11 -4.36 5.10
C LYS A 59 -14.80 -3.37 3.98
N VAL A 60 -15.68 -3.27 2.98
CA VAL A 60 -15.50 -2.31 1.88
C VAL A 60 -15.53 -0.87 2.40
N LEU A 61 -16.52 -0.51 3.21
CA LEU A 61 -16.62 0.84 3.77
C LEU A 61 -15.40 1.20 4.63
N PHE A 62 -14.97 0.31 5.51
CA PHE A 62 -13.82 0.56 6.38
C PHE A 62 -12.48 0.51 5.64
N SER A 63 -12.38 -0.15 4.49
CA SER A 63 -11.18 -0.09 3.63
C SER A 63 -10.94 1.30 3.00
N ILE A 64 -11.99 2.12 2.87
CA ILE A 64 -11.89 3.49 2.34
C ILE A 64 -11.30 4.44 3.39
N VAL A 65 -11.50 4.18 4.68
CA VAL A 65 -11.07 5.08 5.76
C VAL A 65 -9.55 5.27 5.80
N PRO A 66 -8.71 4.21 5.74
CA PRO A 66 -7.26 4.37 5.60
C PRO A 66 -6.87 5.20 4.37
N ILE A 67 -7.54 5.01 3.24
CA ILE A 67 -7.27 5.77 2.01
C ILE A 67 -7.52 7.26 2.23
N LEU A 68 -8.62 7.62 2.90
CA LEU A 68 -8.92 9.02 3.23
C LEU A 68 -7.85 9.64 4.14
N ILE A 69 -7.43 8.91 5.18
CA ILE A 69 -6.41 9.39 6.14
C ILE A 69 -5.06 9.58 5.43
N LEU A 70 -4.62 8.59 4.65
CA LEU A 70 -3.35 8.66 3.90
C LEU A 70 -3.40 9.76 2.83
N SER A 71 -4.53 9.92 2.14
CA SER A 71 -4.74 11.03 1.19
C SER A 71 -4.63 12.39 1.86
N LYS A 72 -5.04 12.52 3.13
CA LYS A 72 -4.91 13.76 3.89
C LYS A 72 -3.45 14.08 4.19
N ILE A 73 -2.64 13.07 4.51
CA ILE A 73 -1.19 13.24 4.68
C ILE A 73 -0.57 13.72 3.36
N LEU A 74 -0.90 13.07 2.24
CA LEU A 74 -0.41 13.48 0.92
C LEU A 74 -0.85 14.91 0.54
N TYR A 75 -2.08 15.30 0.86
CA TYR A 75 -2.58 16.66 0.64
C TYR A 75 -1.74 17.70 1.39
N VAL A 76 -1.44 17.45 2.68
CA VAL A 76 -0.60 18.36 3.48
C VAL A 76 0.80 18.48 2.86
N ILE A 77 1.38 17.36 2.42
CA ILE A 77 2.70 17.37 1.77
C ILE A 77 2.65 18.11 0.43
N LYS A 78 1.59 17.92 -0.36
CA LYS A 78 1.42 18.59 -1.65
C LYS A 78 1.36 20.10 -1.47
N ILE A 79 0.54 20.60 -0.54
CA ILE A 79 0.46 22.04 -0.26
C ILE A 79 1.81 22.57 0.21
N ARG A 80 2.51 21.84 1.07
CA ARG A 80 3.80 22.28 1.60
C ARG A 80 4.89 22.42 0.52
N ASN A 81 4.91 21.56 -0.49
CA ASN A 81 5.97 21.55 -1.51
C ASN A 81 5.60 22.30 -2.78
N PHE A 82 4.33 22.26 -3.21
CA PHE A 82 3.88 22.82 -4.48
C PHE A 82 2.95 24.02 -4.32
N GLY A 83 2.42 24.29 -3.13
CA GLY A 83 1.54 25.44 -2.86
C GLY A 83 0.13 25.32 -3.42
N VAL A 84 -0.21 24.23 -4.13
CA VAL A 84 -1.50 24.04 -4.80
C VAL A 84 -2.05 22.63 -4.55
N GLY A 85 -3.38 22.50 -4.46
CA GLY A 85 -4.04 21.21 -4.44
C GLY A 85 -5.45 21.24 -3.87
N GLU A 86 -6.33 20.43 -4.44
CA GLU A 86 -7.69 20.21 -3.92
C GLU A 86 -7.80 18.82 -3.28
N TYR A 87 -8.18 18.77 -2.01
CA TYR A 87 -8.27 17.51 -1.26
C TYR A 87 -9.16 16.47 -1.95
N ARG A 88 -10.32 16.87 -2.50
CA ARG A 88 -11.24 15.97 -3.19
C ARG A 88 -10.60 15.31 -4.42
N LYS A 89 -9.83 16.06 -5.21
CA LYS A 89 -9.11 15.54 -6.38
C LYS A 89 -8.02 14.56 -5.94
N ILE A 90 -7.27 14.88 -4.88
CA ILE A 90 -6.23 14.01 -4.33
C ILE A 90 -6.82 12.67 -3.87
N VAL A 91 -7.91 12.70 -3.09
CA VAL A 91 -8.58 11.47 -2.62
C VAL A 91 -9.03 10.61 -3.81
N LEU A 92 -9.72 11.20 -4.79
CA LEU A 92 -10.25 10.45 -5.93
C LEU A 92 -9.13 9.79 -6.75
N ARG A 93 -8.06 10.53 -7.01
CA ARG A 93 -6.91 10.03 -7.79
C ARG A 93 -6.15 8.97 -7.01
N PHE A 94 -5.84 9.23 -5.75
CA PHE A 94 -5.16 8.26 -4.91
C PHE A 94 -5.98 6.96 -4.81
N LEU A 95 -7.29 7.05 -4.61
CA LEU A 95 -8.17 5.88 -4.60
C LEU A 95 -8.18 5.12 -5.93
N LEU A 96 -8.33 5.82 -7.06
CA LEU A 96 -8.40 5.20 -8.38
C LEU A 96 -7.10 4.45 -8.75
N TYR A 97 -5.95 5.05 -8.50
CA TYR A 97 -4.67 4.41 -8.81
C TYR A 97 -4.28 3.32 -7.80
N ASN A 98 -4.70 3.41 -6.55
CA ASN A 98 -4.60 2.27 -5.61
C ASN A 98 -5.55 1.13 -6.00
N PHE A 99 -6.76 1.42 -6.51
CA PHE A 99 -7.67 0.40 -7.02
C PHE A 99 -7.10 -0.31 -8.25
N TYR A 100 -6.52 0.44 -9.19
CA TYR A 100 -5.75 -0.13 -10.30
C TYR A 100 -4.65 -1.06 -9.79
N TYR A 101 -3.88 -0.63 -8.80
CA TYR A 101 -2.83 -1.45 -8.21
C TYR A 101 -3.37 -2.72 -7.53
N PHE A 102 -4.49 -2.61 -6.82
CA PHE A 102 -5.18 -3.74 -6.21
C PHE A 102 -5.61 -4.79 -7.25
N VAL A 103 -6.17 -4.36 -8.39
CA VAL A 103 -6.53 -5.27 -9.50
C VAL A 103 -5.30 -6.00 -10.03
N LEU A 104 -4.16 -5.31 -10.18
CA LEU A 104 -2.90 -5.96 -10.58
C LEU A 104 -2.46 -7.01 -9.57
N VAL A 105 -2.47 -6.69 -8.27
CA VAL A 105 -2.12 -7.64 -7.19
C VAL A 105 -3.04 -8.86 -7.23
N LEU A 106 -4.35 -8.65 -7.43
CA LEU A 106 -5.32 -9.74 -7.50
C LEU A 106 -5.08 -10.65 -8.71
N LEU A 107 -4.74 -10.05 -9.86
CA LEU A 107 -4.38 -10.80 -11.06
C LEU A 107 -3.06 -11.55 -10.87
N ALA A 108 -2.09 -10.97 -10.16
CA ALA A 108 -0.84 -11.64 -9.75
C ALA A 108 -1.13 -12.89 -8.93
N ALA A 109 -1.98 -12.75 -7.92
CA ALA A 109 -2.36 -13.84 -7.03
C ALA A 109 -3.10 -14.94 -7.81
N ALA A 110 -4.05 -14.57 -8.68
CA ALA A 110 -4.76 -15.55 -9.50
C ALA A 110 -3.81 -16.32 -10.43
N LEU A 111 -2.89 -15.64 -11.12
CA LEU A 111 -1.88 -16.27 -11.98
C LEU A 111 -0.85 -17.10 -11.19
N TYR A 112 -0.67 -16.84 -9.90
CA TYR A 112 0.11 -17.69 -9.01
C TYR A 112 -0.66 -18.96 -8.61
N PHE A 113 -1.88 -18.79 -8.10
CA PHE A 113 -2.65 -19.88 -7.51
C PHE A 113 -3.23 -20.85 -8.56
N ILE A 114 -3.70 -20.37 -9.71
CA ILE A 114 -4.33 -21.22 -10.73
C ILE A 114 -3.36 -22.30 -11.24
N PRO A 115 -2.14 -21.98 -11.72
CA PRO A 115 -1.21 -23.01 -12.16
C PRO A 115 -0.71 -23.87 -11.00
N ALA A 116 -0.58 -23.32 -9.78
CA ALA A 116 -0.21 -24.11 -8.60
C ALA A 116 -1.28 -25.17 -8.26
N MET A 117 -2.56 -24.83 -8.34
CA MET A 117 -3.67 -25.77 -8.16
C MET A 117 -3.71 -26.83 -9.27
N ILE A 118 -3.53 -26.43 -10.53
CA ILE A 118 -3.47 -27.35 -11.67
C ILE A 118 -2.26 -28.30 -11.54
N ALA A 119 -1.10 -27.79 -11.14
CA ALA A 119 0.11 -28.59 -10.94
C ALA A 119 -0.04 -29.62 -9.82
N SER A 120 -0.78 -29.27 -8.76
CA SER A 120 -1.09 -30.18 -7.65
C SER A 120 -1.99 -31.35 -8.06
N THR A 121 -2.74 -31.21 -9.16
CA THR A 121 -3.67 -32.24 -9.66
C THR A 121 -3.10 -33.06 -10.82
N ILE A 122 -2.19 -32.52 -11.64
CA ILE A 122 -1.70 -33.14 -12.90
C ILE A 122 -0.26 -33.73 -12.78
N ILE A 123 0.27 -33.90 -11.57
CA ILE A 123 1.47 -34.72 -11.25
C ILE A 123 2.84 -34.11 -11.66
N THR A 124 2.93 -33.03 -12.45
CA THR A 124 4.24 -32.38 -12.71
C THR A 124 4.38 -31.00 -12.06
N MET A 125 4.78 -30.98 -10.78
CA MET A 125 5.10 -29.75 -10.04
C MET A 125 6.11 -28.84 -10.77
N ARG A 126 7.04 -29.43 -11.55
CA ARG A 126 8.04 -28.67 -12.32
C ARG A 126 7.45 -27.84 -13.47
N SER A 127 6.50 -28.39 -14.23
CA SER A 127 5.89 -27.69 -15.37
C SER A 127 4.95 -26.58 -14.90
N GLY A 128 4.19 -26.85 -13.84
CA GLY A 128 3.35 -25.86 -13.16
C GLY A 128 4.13 -24.68 -12.60
N PHE A 129 5.25 -24.94 -11.91
CA PHE A 129 6.13 -23.90 -11.38
C PHE A 129 6.72 -23.00 -12.48
N LEU A 130 7.13 -23.59 -13.61
CA LEU A 130 7.64 -22.83 -14.76
C LEU A 130 6.55 -21.96 -15.40
N MET A 131 5.32 -22.47 -15.53
CA MET A 131 4.17 -21.67 -15.98
C MET A 131 3.86 -20.52 -15.02
N THR A 132 3.87 -20.77 -13.71
CA THR A 132 3.69 -19.71 -12.71
C THR A 132 4.75 -18.62 -12.83
N LEU A 133 6.03 -19.00 -12.95
CA LEU A 133 7.12 -18.03 -13.12
C LEU A 133 6.96 -17.20 -14.40
N PHE A 134 6.63 -17.83 -15.52
CA PHE A 134 6.50 -17.14 -16.81
C PHE A 134 5.37 -16.10 -16.81
N LEU A 135 4.28 -16.38 -16.07
CA LEU A 135 3.14 -15.48 -15.95
C LEU A 135 3.35 -14.40 -14.87
N LEU A 136 4.06 -14.72 -13.80
CA LEU A 136 4.23 -13.83 -12.65
C LEU A 136 5.33 -12.79 -12.87
N VAL A 137 6.41 -13.12 -13.58
CA VAL A 137 7.52 -12.19 -13.85
C VAL A 137 7.08 -10.93 -14.61
N PRO A 138 6.33 -11.00 -15.72
CA PRO A 138 5.82 -9.80 -16.42
C PRO A 138 4.93 -8.95 -15.53
N LEU A 139 4.17 -9.58 -14.65
CA LEU A 139 3.21 -8.89 -13.82
C LEU A 139 3.89 -8.20 -12.62
N VAL A 140 4.87 -8.85 -11.99
CA VAL A 140 5.74 -8.21 -10.99
C VAL A 140 6.49 -7.03 -11.61
N TYR A 141 6.95 -7.15 -12.86
CA TYR A 141 7.55 -6.05 -13.59
C TYR A 141 6.56 -4.87 -13.71
N ILE A 142 5.33 -5.10 -14.17
CA ILE A 142 4.29 -4.07 -14.26
C ILE A 142 4.04 -3.42 -12.90
N MET A 143 3.90 -4.23 -11.84
CA MET A 143 3.70 -3.75 -10.47
C MET A 143 4.82 -2.82 -10.01
N ILE A 144 6.09 -3.20 -10.19
CA ILE A 144 7.22 -2.35 -9.78
C ILE A 144 7.25 -1.04 -10.56
N PHE A 145 7.17 -1.09 -11.90
CA PHE A 145 7.29 0.11 -12.74
C PHE A 145 6.11 1.07 -12.62
N TYR A 146 4.93 0.58 -12.22
CA TYR A 146 3.74 1.40 -12.02
C TYR A 146 3.41 1.67 -10.54
N SER A 147 4.26 1.23 -9.60
CA SER A 147 4.06 1.43 -8.16
C SER A 147 4.03 2.91 -7.72
N MET A 148 4.66 3.80 -8.49
CA MET A 148 4.68 5.25 -8.21
C MET A 148 3.48 6.01 -8.78
N SER A 149 2.65 5.35 -9.61
CA SER A 149 1.48 5.97 -10.26
C SER A 149 0.51 6.67 -9.29
N PRO A 150 0.19 6.13 -8.09
CA PRO A 150 -0.68 6.83 -7.14
C PRO A 150 -0.11 8.15 -6.64
N PHE A 151 1.22 8.23 -6.47
CA PHE A 151 1.89 9.46 -6.01
C PHE A 151 1.97 10.48 -7.13
N ILE A 152 2.35 10.05 -8.34
CA ILE A 152 2.37 10.90 -9.52
C ILE A 152 0.99 11.50 -9.77
N ALA A 153 -0.06 10.68 -9.76
CA ALA A 153 -1.42 11.16 -9.98
C ALA A 153 -1.86 12.22 -8.95
N VAL A 154 -1.34 12.15 -7.73
CA VAL A 154 -1.61 13.11 -6.66
C VAL A 154 -0.80 14.39 -6.84
N PHE A 155 0.48 14.30 -7.17
CA PHE A 155 1.41 15.43 -7.17
C PHE A 155 1.53 16.15 -8.53
N ASP A 156 1.48 15.43 -9.64
CA ASP A 156 1.48 15.98 -11.01
C ASP A 156 0.05 15.92 -11.58
N ASP A 157 -0.78 16.88 -11.18
CA ASP A 157 -2.21 16.84 -11.49
C ASP A 157 -2.63 17.35 -12.87
N GLU A 158 -1.70 17.95 -13.60
CA GLU A 158 -1.91 18.56 -14.91
C GLU A 158 -1.77 17.54 -16.05
N ASN A 159 -0.91 16.52 -15.90
CA ASN A 159 -0.60 15.53 -16.96
C ASN A 159 -1.19 14.13 -16.72
N ILE A 160 -2.51 14.06 -16.52
CA ILE A 160 -3.23 12.80 -16.20
C ILE A 160 -2.99 11.69 -17.24
N LEU A 161 -2.84 12.05 -18.52
CA LEU A 161 -2.64 11.09 -19.61
C LEU A 161 -1.27 10.39 -19.57
N ASN A 162 -0.29 10.95 -18.85
CA ASN A 162 1.10 10.48 -18.84
C ASN A 162 1.53 9.83 -17.52
N VAL A 163 0.63 9.61 -16.56
CA VAL A 163 0.96 9.08 -15.22
C VAL A 163 1.76 7.78 -15.29
N PHE A 164 1.37 6.83 -16.13
CA PHE A 164 2.08 5.56 -16.28
C PHE A 164 3.45 5.71 -16.95
N SER A 165 3.56 6.60 -17.95
CA SER A 165 4.83 6.91 -18.61
C SER A 165 5.82 7.55 -17.64
N GLN A 166 5.34 8.50 -16.84
CA GLN A 166 6.12 9.14 -15.78
C GLN A 166 6.52 8.14 -14.69
N SER A 167 5.63 7.24 -14.28
CA SER A 167 5.95 6.20 -13.29
C SER A 167 7.07 5.31 -13.80
N LYS A 168 7.00 4.91 -15.06
CA LYS A 168 8.07 4.15 -15.70
C LYS A 168 9.39 4.93 -15.71
N LYS A 169 9.36 6.20 -16.15
CA LYS A 169 10.54 7.07 -16.21
C LYS A 169 11.20 7.25 -14.83
N LEU A 170 10.41 7.60 -13.81
CA LEU A 170 10.89 7.78 -12.43
C LEU A 170 11.43 6.49 -11.85
N THR A 171 10.74 5.37 -12.07
CA THR A 171 11.21 4.06 -11.60
C THR A 171 12.53 3.66 -12.27
N SER A 172 12.67 3.92 -13.57
CA SER A 172 13.92 3.70 -14.31
C SER A 172 15.12 4.50 -13.78
N LYS A 173 14.92 5.67 -13.15
CA LYS A 173 16.02 6.46 -12.56
C LYS A 173 16.71 5.73 -11.41
N ASN A 174 15.97 4.96 -10.60
CA ASN A 174 16.54 4.14 -9.53
C ASN A 174 15.63 2.95 -9.18
N ILE A 175 15.65 1.92 -10.02
CA ILE A 175 14.78 0.74 -9.88
C ILE A 175 14.97 0.05 -8.53
N PHE A 176 16.22 -0.12 -8.07
CA PHE A 176 16.52 -0.79 -6.81
C PHE A 176 15.91 -0.08 -5.60
N LEU A 177 15.93 1.26 -5.58
CA LEU A 177 15.29 2.04 -4.51
C LEU A 177 13.78 1.81 -4.49
N VAL A 178 13.13 1.84 -5.66
CA VAL A 178 11.69 1.61 -5.80
C VAL A 178 11.32 0.19 -5.38
N ILE A 179 12.11 -0.81 -5.78
CA ILE A 179 11.91 -2.21 -5.37
C ILE A 179 11.99 -2.36 -3.86
N ILE A 180 13.02 -1.81 -3.20
CA ILE A 180 13.18 -1.90 -1.74
C ILE A 180 11.97 -1.26 -1.05
N ASN A 181 11.60 -0.04 -1.48
CA ASN A 181 10.45 0.67 -0.91
C ASN A 181 9.16 -0.13 -1.10
N HIS A 182 8.94 -0.68 -2.29
CA HIS A 182 7.75 -1.45 -2.60
C HIS A 182 7.68 -2.75 -1.78
N LEU A 183 8.79 -3.50 -1.67
CA LEU A 183 8.87 -4.69 -0.84
C LEU A 183 8.54 -4.38 0.63
N CYS A 184 9.15 -3.33 1.20
CA CYS A 184 8.83 -2.90 2.57
C CYS A 184 7.33 -2.54 2.72
N SER A 185 6.76 -1.83 1.74
CA SER A 185 5.35 -1.44 1.76
C SER A 185 4.37 -2.62 1.68
N LEU A 186 4.77 -3.73 1.04
CA LEU A 186 3.97 -4.96 0.96
C LEU A 186 4.12 -5.86 2.19
N LEU A 187 5.32 -5.91 2.78
CA LEU A 187 5.59 -6.77 3.94
C LEU A 187 4.77 -6.38 5.17
N ILE A 188 4.50 -5.08 5.35
CA ILE A 188 3.73 -4.55 6.49
C ILE A 188 2.28 -5.10 6.49
N PRO A 189 1.44 -4.84 5.48
CA PRO A 189 0.09 -5.39 5.43
C PRO A 189 0.10 -6.92 5.29
N GLY A 190 1.11 -7.51 4.62
CA GLY A 190 1.27 -8.96 4.52
C GLY A 190 1.45 -9.61 5.90
N PHE A 191 2.36 -9.08 6.73
CA PHE A 191 2.60 -9.59 8.07
C PHE A 191 1.36 -9.45 8.97
N PHE A 192 0.67 -8.32 8.92
CA PHE A 192 -0.50 -8.08 9.76
C PHE A 192 -1.77 -8.80 9.26
N SER A 193 -1.84 -9.13 7.96
CA SER A 193 -2.91 -9.96 7.40
C SER A 193 -2.89 -11.40 7.91
N LEU A 194 -1.77 -11.88 8.47
CA LEU A 194 -1.68 -13.22 9.08
C LEU A 194 -2.67 -13.39 10.26
N ILE A 195 -3.14 -12.30 10.88
CA ILE A 195 -4.22 -12.33 11.89
C ILE A 195 -5.51 -12.94 11.34
N ILE A 196 -5.74 -12.87 10.01
CA ILE A 196 -6.93 -13.44 9.38
C ILE A 196 -6.98 -14.97 9.56
N LEU A 197 -5.83 -15.63 9.70
CA LEU A 197 -5.72 -17.09 9.85
C LEU A 197 -6.16 -17.58 11.25
N ILE A 198 -6.43 -16.67 12.19
CA ILE A 198 -6.84 -17.00 13.54
C ILE A 198 -8.35 -17.30 13.57
N ASN A 199 -8.71 -18.54 13.88
CA ASN A 199 -10.10 -19.00 13.91
C ASN A 199 -10.89 -18.51 15.13
N ASN A 200 -10.23 -18.26 16.26
CA ASN A 200 -10.89 -17.76 17.46
C ASN A 200 -11.15 -16.25 17.31
N SER A 201 -12.43 -15.88 17.27
CA SER A 201 -12.89 -14.51 17.02
C SER A 201 -12.46 -13.52 18.11
N LEU A 202 -12.53 -13.93 19.39
CA LEU A 202 -12.09 -13.10 20.52
C LEU A 202 -10.58 -12.87 20.49
N LEU A 203 -9.80 -13.94 20.28
CA LEU A 203 -8.35 -13.85 20.17
C LEU A 203 -7.93 -12.97 18.97
N LYS A 204 -8.63 -13.12 17.84
CA LYS A 204 -8.42 -12.32 16.63
C LYS A 204 -8.66 -10.84 16.89
N PHE A 205 -9.72 -10.49 17.61
CA PHE A 205 -10.01 -9.09 17.97
C PHE A 205 -8.95 -8.51 18.92
N SER A 206 -8.57 -9.24 19.96
CA SER A 206 -7.51 -8.81 20.89
C SER A 206 -6.17 -8.61 20.19
N LEU A 207 -5.80 -9.49 19.26
CA LEU A 207 -4.58 -9.34 18.47
C LEU A 207 -4.69 -8.18 17.47
N ALA A 208 -5.85 -7.99 16.84
CA ALA A 208 -6.08 -6.85 15.95
C ALA A 208 -5.92 -5.52 16.70
N LEU A 209 -6.36 -5.43 17.96
CA LEU A 209 -6.12 -4.27 18.82
C LEU A 209 -4.62 -3.98 19.00
N ILE A 210 -3.86 -4.98 19.43
CA ILE A 210 -2.41 -4.85 19.70
C ILE A 210 -1.65 -4.48 18.42
N VAL A 211 -2.05 -5.08 17.31
CA VAL A 211 -1.35 -4.99 16.02
C VAL A 211 -1.74 -3.75 15.21
N SER A 212 -2.93 -3.18 15.46
CA SER A 212 -3.38 -1.97 14.77
C SER A 212 -2.44 -0.77 14.94
N VAL A 213 -1.80 -0.65 16.11
CA VAL A 213 -0.85 0.43 16.41
C VAL A 213 0.41 0.36 15.57
N PRO A 214 1.21 -0.73 15.59
CA PRO A 214 2.37 -0.83 14.73
C PRO A 214 2.00 -0.78 13.25
N GLU A 215 0.87 -1.37 12.83
CA GLU A 215 0.38 -1.27 11.45
C GLU A 215 0.14 0.17 11.01
N ALA A 216 -0.53 0.98 11.83
CA ALA A 216 -0.79 2.39 11.56
C ALA A 216 0.52 3.20 11.49
N ILE A 217 1.44 2.98 12.43
CA ILE A 217 2.75 3.65 12.46
C ILE A 217 3.53 3.34 11.18
N PHE A 218 3.63 2.05 10.82
CA PHE A 218 4.37 1.62 9.64
C PHE A 218 3.71 2.10 8.34
N SER A 219 2.39 2.15 8.27
CA SER A 219 1.66 2.68 7.11
C SER A 219 1.96 4.16 6.88
N ILE A 220 1.94 4.97 7.95
CA ILE A 220 2.30 6.40 7.88
C ILE A 220 3.78 6.57 7.55
N LEU A 221 4.65 5.77 8.16
CA LEU A 221 6.09 5.84 7.89
C LEU A 221 6.39 5.55 6.41
N MET A 222 5.76 4.51 5.84
CA MET A 222 5.96 4.15 4.45
C MET A 222 5.34 5.14 3.46
N ILE A 223 4.18 5.75 3.77
CA ILE A 223 3.62 6.78 2.88
C ILE A 223 4.54 8.01 2.82
N LEU A 224 5.12 8.42 3.95
CA LEU A 224 6.08 9.52 4.02
C LEU A 224 7.37 9.19 3.28
N THR A 225 7.94 8.01 3.53
CA THR A 225 9.18 7.58 2.87
C THR A 225 8.99 7.47 1.36
N THR A 226 7.87 6.89 0.90
CA THR A 226 7.57 6.79 -0.55
C THR A 226 7.42 8.17 -1.17
N THR A 227 6.76 9.10 -0.48
CA THR A 227 6.58 10.48 -0.96
C THR A 227 7.92 11.21 -1.08
N LYS A 228 8.83 11.06 -0.11
CA LYS A 228 10.18 11.66 -0.18
C LYS A 228 11.02 11.06 -1.30
N ILE A 229 10.96 9.74 -1.48
CA ILE A 229 11.59 9.06 -2.61
C ILE A 229 11.04 9.60 -3.94
N TYR A 230 9.73 9.78 -4.04
CA TYR A 230 9.09 10.37 -5.21
C TYR A 230 9.63 11.79 -5.51
N LEU A 231 9.65 12.68 -4.51
CA LEU A 231 10.16 14.04 -4.67
C LEU A 231 11.63 14.05 -5.12
N TYR A 232 12.46 13.20 -4.51
CA TYR A 232 13.86 13.03 -4.92
C TYR A 232 14.03 12.57 -6.37
N LEU A 233 13.20 11.61 -6.81
CA LEU A 233 13.28 11.10 -8.18
C LEU A 233 12.86 12.17 -9.20
N ILE A 234 11.99 13.12 -8.80
CA ILE A 234 11.63 14.27 -9.62
C ILE A 234 12.73 15.32 -9.65
N GLU A 235 13.32 15.70 -8.53
CA GLU A 235 14.39 16.73 -8.50
C GLU A 235 15.62 16.38 -9.34
N LYS A 236 15.82 15.08 -9.64
CA LYS A 236 16.86 14.59 -10.57
C LYS A 236 16.43 14.60 -12.05
N GLU A 237 15.49 15.44 -12.43
CA GLU A 237 15.17 15.74 -13.84
C GLU A 237 16.06 16.86 -14.38
#